data_AF-A0A7X9G219-F1
#
_entry.id   AF-A0A7X9G219-F1
#
_cell.length_a   1.000
_cell.length_b   1.000
_cell.length_c   1.000
_cell.angle_alpha   90.00
_cell.angle_beta   90.00
_cell.angle_gamma   90.00
#
_symmetry.space_group_name_H-M   'P 1'
#
loop_
_entity.id
_entity.type
_entity.pdbx_description
1 polymer ?
#
loop_
_entity_poly.entity_id
_entity_poly.type
_entity_poly.pdbx_seq_one_letter_code
_entity_poly.pdbx_strand_id
1 'polypeptide(L)'
;MPTPYPAGIRPLLLAIYHPYPDFSNLPTEVSPLPSYTGWTVHRMERDLARMRDVGFDGVLLAITPKDLANPVTVDAIGQFLALAAAPSPSSPTPTYTPAPIFKVGLLLAPSKPVTLREENVTRYLESKNLLSFAAVLKLDGKPFIGFSEKVVLMPDPYSTCSCRLFGRDWPAMPSGQDGGQSALGKEGVQWVRVAEHGGSSPVDWDEKTTQWPLSRRRGNAFAEGLRQAFALQARIIIVSSWNNYSNGSFMEPNTLDHDEMSKVMRNILNQHGL
;
A
#
# COMPACT_ATOMS: atom_id res chain seq x y z
N MET A 1 -27.95 -3.39 -8.28
CA MET A 1 -26.89 -2.76 -9.08
C MET A 1 -26.22 -1.72 -8.19
N PRO A 2 -24.90 -1.80 -7.94
CA PRO A 2 -24.21 -0.74 -7.21
C PRO A 2 -24.31 0.57 -7.99
N THR A 3 -24.50 1.68 -7.29
CA THR A 3 -24.54 3.01 -7.90
C THR A 3 -23.16 3.29 -8.53
N PRO A 4 -23.06 3.58 -9.84
CA PRO A 4 -21.78 3.91 -10.44
C PRO A 4 -21.18 5.16 -9.78
N TYR A 5 -19.86 5.29 -9.84
CA TYR A 5 -19.24 6.55 -9.44
C TYR A 5 -19.76 7.69 -10.32
N PRO A 6 -19.83 8.93 -9.80
CA PRO A 6 -20.15 10.08 -10.62
C PRO A 6 -19.22 10.17 -11.84
N ALA A 7 -19.74 10.64 -12.98
CA ALA A 7 -18.99 10.70 -14.21
C ALA A 7 -17.66 11.46 -14.02
N GLY A 8 -16.55 10.83 -14.43
CA GLY A 8 -15.20 11.39 -14.30
C GLY A 8 -14.56 11.25 -12.91
N ILE A 9 -15.24 10.66 -11.93
CA ILE A 9 -14.69 10.39 -10.61
C ILE A 9 -14.35 8.91 -10.51
N ARG A 10 -13.09 8.58 -10.22
CA ARG A 10 -12.65 7.23 -9.86
C ARG A 10 -11.93 7.27 -8.52
N PRO A 11 -12.02 6.21 -7.68
CA PRO A 11 -11.25 6.14 -6.46
C PRO A 11 -9.75 6.14 -6.77
N LEU A 12 -8.95 6.76 -5.90
CA LEU A 12 -7.51 6.52 -5.87
C LEU A 12 -7.26 5.13 -5.27
N LEU A 13 -6.74 4.21 -6.09
CA LEU A 13 -6.45 2.83 -5.69
C LEU A 13 -4.99 2.71 -5.23
N LEU A 14 -4.79 2.46 -3.94
CA LEU A 14 -3.47 2.30 -3.33
C LEU A 14 -3.31 0.89 -2.77
N ALA A 15 -2.09 0.35 -2.84
CA ALA A 15 -1.71 -0.85 -2.08
C ALA A 15 -0.70 -0.50 -0.98
N ILE A 16 -0.75 -1.18 0.16
CA ILE A 16 0.39 -1.20 1.09
C ILE A 16 1.50 -2.03 0.46
N TYR A 17 2.70 -1.46 0.36
CA TYR A 17 3.88 -2.11 -0.20
C TYR A 17 5.03 -2.04 0.80
N HIS A 18 5.63 -3.18 1.09
CA HIS A 18 6.76 -3.28 2.03
C HIS A 18 8.06 -3.44 1.24
N PRO A 19 9.15 -2.75 1.60
CA PRO A 19 10.49 -3.17 1.20
C PRO A 19 10.68 -4.66 1.56
N TYR A 20 11.10 -5.48 0.60
CA TYR A 20 11.20 -6.93 0.79
C TYR A 20 12.26 -7.26 1.85
N PRO A 21 11.89 -7.86 3.01
CA PRO A 21 12.86 -8.34 3.99
C PRO A 21 13.51 -9.65 3.50
N ASP A 22 14.39 -10.21 4.32
CA ASP A 22 14.83 -11.59 4.10
C ASP A 22 13.65 -12.56 4.30
N PHE A 23 13.43 -13.45 3.32
CA PHE A 23 12.36 -14.46 3.33
C PHE A 23 12.79 -15.81 3.88
N SER A 24 14.00 -15.90 4.42
CA SER A 24 14.54 -17.12 5.01
C SER A 24 13.63 -17.76 6.08
N ASN A 25 12.77 -16.96 6.73
CA ASN A 25 11.82 -17.41 7.76
C ASN A 25 10.40 -17.68 7.25
N LEU A 26 10.12 -17.59 5.94
CA LEU A 26 8.78 -17.91 5.43
C LEU A 26 8.50 -19.42 5.44
N PRO A 27 7.23 -19.84 5.59
CA PRO A 27 6.85 -21.22 5.33
C PRO A 27 7.27 -21.66 3.93
N THR A 28 7.82 -22.87 3.80
CA THR A 28 8.35 -23.40 2.53
C THR A 28 7.32 -23.42 1.39
N GLU A 29 6.04 -23.50 1.74
CA GLU A 29 4.92 -23.59 0.81
C GLU A 29 4.51 -22.23 0.21
N VAL A 30 4.98 -21.12 0.78
CA VAL A 30 4.54 -19.77 0.40
C VAL A 30 5.72 -18.86 0.08
N SER A 31 5.82 -18.49 -1.18
CA SER A 31 6.86 -17.58 -1.66
C SER A 31 6.35 -16.73 -2.84
N PRO A 32 6.93 -15.54 -3.07
CA PRO A 32 6.67 -14.76 -4.27
C PRO A 32 7.11 -15.52 -5.52
N LEU A 33 6.42 -15.27 -6.63
CA LEU A 33 6.73 -15.80 -7.95
C LEU A 33 7.19 -14.69 -8.90
N PRO A 34 8.45 -14.73 -9.39
CA PRO A 34 9.52 -15.66 -9.01
C PRO A 34 10.07 -15.36 -7.60
N SER A 35 10.63 -16.40 -6.99
CA SER A 35 11.28 -16.30 -5.68
C SER A 35 12.66 -15.66 -5.85
N TYR A 36 12.80 -14.45 -5.33
CA TYR A 36 14.08 -13.73 -5.27
C TYR A 36 14.24 -13.16 -3.88
N THR A 37 15.47 -13.09 -3.39
CA THR A 37 15.82 -12.44 -2.14
C THR A 37 15.96 -10.93 -2.33
N GLY A 38 15.53 -10.18 -1.31
CA GLY A 38 15.73 -8.74 -1.21
C GLY A 38 14.92 -7.88 -2.19
N TRP A 39 15.17 -6.57 -2.10
CA TRP A 39 14.46 -5.52 -2.83
C TRP A 39 15.34 -4.93 -3.93
N THR A 40 15.58 -5.71 -4.99
CA THR A 40 16.41 -5.30 -6.13
C THR A 40 15.65 -4.40 -7.09
N VAL A 41 16.37 -3.60 -7.90
CA VAL A 41 15.80 -2.75 -8.97
C VAL A 41 14.87 -3.56 -9.89
N HIS A 42 15.32 -4.73 -10.34
CA HIS A 42 14.50 -5.58 -11.22
C HIS A 42 13.19 -6.02 -10.56
N ARG A 43 13.21 -6.32 -9.26
CA ARG A 43 12.00 -6.64 -8.50
C ARG A 43 11.09 -5.40 -8.40
N MET A 44 11.63 -4.23 -8.07
CA MET A 44 10.87 -2.97 -8.01
C MET A 44 10.15 -2.69 -9.32
N GLU A 45 10.85 -2.75 -10.45
CA GLU A 45 10.29 -2.53 -11.79
C GLU A 45 9.13 -3.47 -12.09
N ARG A 46 9.36 -4.76 -11.83
CA ARG A 46 8.37 -5.81 -12.07
C ARG A 46 7.14 -5.62 -11.18
N ASP A 47 7.32 -5.32 -9.90
CA ASP A 47 6.19 -5.12 -8.98
C ASP A 47 5.39 -3.88 -9.36
N LEU A 48 6.07 -2.78 -9.71
CA LEU A 48 5.41 -1.58 -10.26
C LEU A 48 4.63 -1.89 -11.53
N ALA A 49 5.21 -2.64 -12.47
CA ALA A 49 4.53 -3.05 -13.69
C ALA A 49 3.29 -3.92 -13.40
N ARG A 50 3.40 -4.88 -12.48
CA ARG A 50 2.29 -5.74 -12.07
C ARG A 50 1.19 -4.97 -11.35
N MET A 51 1.54 -4.05 -10.45
CA MET A 51 0.55 -3.21 -9.75
C MET A 51 -0.21 -2.32 -10.73
N ARG A 52 0.48 -1.73 -11.72
CA ARG A 52 -0.16 -0.98 -12.81
C ARG A 52 -1.11 -1.86 -13.62
N ASP A 53 -0.67 -3.05 -14.02
CA ASP A 53 -1.47 -4.02 -14.79
C ASP A 53 -2.72 -4.51 -14.04
N VAL A 54 -2.65 -4.59 -12.72
CA VAL A 54 -3.79 -4.93 -11.86
C VAL A 54 -4.78 -3.76 -11.72
N GLY A 55 -4.35 -2.52 -11.96
CA GLY A 55 -5.18 -1.32 -11.89
C GLY A 55 -4.93 -0.41 -10.69
N PHE A 56 -3.82 -0.58 -9.97
CA PHE A 56 -3.44 0.37 -8.90
C PHE A 56 -2.92 1.68 -9.47
N ASP A 57 -3.27 2.77 -8.79
CA ASP A 57 -2.74 4.11 -9.09
C ASP A 57 -1.44 4.39 -8.35
N GLY A 58 -1.20 3.68 -7.25
CA GLY A 58 -0.03 3.88 -6.43
C GLY A 58 0.10 2.93 -5.25
N VAL A 59 1.05 3.23 -4.38
CA VAL A 59 1.30 2.52 -3.14
C VAL A 59 1.49 3.46 -1.97
N LEU A 60 1.24 2.93 -0.78
CA LEU A 60 1.79 3.43 0.46
C LEU A 60 2.99 2.55 0.81
N LEU A 61 4.19 3.09 0.63
CA LEU A 61 5.45 2.41 0.92
C LEU A 61 5.67 2.39 2.44
N ALA A 62 5.43 1.23 3.04
CA ALA A 62 5.54 1.00 4.47
C ALA A 62 7.02 0.87 4.88
N ILE A 63 7.53 1.89 5.55
CA ILE A 63 8.90 2.01 6.03
C ILE A 63 8.94 2.20 7.54
N THR A 64 10.04 1.79 8.15
CA THR A 64 10.30 1.96 9.57
C THR A 64 11.37 3.04 9.81
N PRO A 65 11.48 3.58 11.04
CA PRO A 65 12.62 4.43 11.39
C PRO A 65 13.98 3.73 11.20
N LYS A 66 14.04 2.39 11.29
CA LYS A 66 15.26 1.62 11.04
C LYS A 66 15.64 1.64 9.56
N ASP A 67 14.65 1.55 8.66
CA ASP A 67 14.87 1.64 7.21
C ASP A 67 15.43 3.01 6.85
N LEU A 68 14.87 4.08 7.44
CA LEU A 68 15.39 5.44 7.25
C LEU A 68 16.80 5.64 7.82
N ALA A 69 17.18 4.90 8.86
CA ALA A 69 18.54 4.95 9.41
C ALA A 69 19.57 4.17 8.57
N ASN A 70 19.13 3.31 7.65
CA ASN A 70 20.00 2.52 6.79
C ASN A 70 20.23 3.22 5.43
N PRO A 71 21.45 3.67 5.11
CA PRO A 71 21.74 4.36 3.86
C PRO A 71 21.38 3.53 2.60
N VAL A 72 21.64 2.22 2.63
CA VAL A 72 21.35 1.32 1.50
C VAL A 72 19.84 1.27 1.24
N THR A 73 19.04 1.27 2.31
CA THR A 73 17.58 1.25 2.19
C THR A 73 17.04 2.60 1.73
N VAL A 74 17.62 3.71 2.20
CA VAL A 74 17.27 5.06 1.72
C VAL A 74 17.55 5.22 0.23
N ASP A 75 18.69 4.74 -0.25
CA ASP A 75 19.03 4.76 -1.68
C ASP A 75 18.04 3.90 -2.49
N ALA A 76 17.68 2.73 -1.98
CA ALA A 76 16.66 1.87 -2.59
C ALA A 76 15.27 2.52 -2.64
N ILE A 77 14.88 3.28 -1.60
CA ILE A 77 13.64 4.08 -1.59
C ILE A 77 13.69 5.15 -2.70
N GLY A 78 14.81 5.85 -2.83
CA GLY A 78 15.03 6.82 -3.90
C GLY A 78 14.93 6.19 -5.30
N GLN A 79 15.52 5.02 -5.50
CA GLN A 79 15.41 4.25 -6.74
C GLN A 79 13.96 3.85 -7.04
N PHE A 80 13.24 3.34 -6.04
CA PHE A 80 11.83 3.00 -6.20
C PHE A 80 10.97 4.20 -6.60
N LEU A 81 11.19 5.36 -5.97
CA LEU A 81 10.51 6.61 -6.32
C LEU A 81 10.81 7.06 -7.76
N ALA A 82 12.07 6.92 -8.21
CA ALA A 82 12.45 7.22 -9.58
C ALA A 82 11.76 6.29 -10.59
N LEU A 83 11.73 4.98 -10.31
CA LEU A 83 11.05 3.99 -11.16
C LEU A 83 9.53 4.18 -11.20
N ALA A 84 8.92 4.59 -10.09
CA ALA A 84 7.49 4.90 -10.04
C ALA A 84 7.15 6.14 -10.89
N ALA A 85 8.07 7.10 -10.99
CA ALA A 85 7.94 8.30 -11.81
C ALA A 85 8.14 8.02 -13.32
N ALA A 86 8.83 6.93 -13.66
CA ALA A 86 9.07 6.55 -15.04
C ALA A 86 7.77 6.09 -15.74
N PRO A 87 7.60 6.40 -17.03
CA PRO A 87 6.48 5.90 -17.82
C PRO A 87 6.52 4.36 -17.92
N SER A 88 5.35 3.72 -18.02
CA SER A 88 5.27 2.27 -18.07
C SER A 88 5.96 1.72 -19.34
N PRO A 89 6.88 0.75 -19.23
CA PRO A 89 7.61 0.20 -20.38
C PRO A 89 6.70 -0.62 -21.32
N SER A 90 5.49 -0.97 -20.89
CA SER A 90 4.53 -1.82 -21.61
C SER A 90 3.51 -1.08 -22.47
N SER A 91 3.59 0.25 -22.64
CA SER A 91 2.67 0.99 -23.53
C SER A 91 3.08 0.81 -24.99
N PRO A 92 2.33 0.05 -25.82
CA PRO A 92 2.74 -0.29 -27.19
C PRO A 92 2.43 0.80 -28.23
N THR A 93 2.11 2.02 -27.80
CA THR A 93 1.76 3.11 -28.72
C THR A 93 2.23 4.44 -28.15
N PRO A 94 2.81 5.35 -28.95
CA PRO A 94 2.98 6.73 -28.57
C PRO A 94 1.59 7.38 -28.51
N THR A 95 0.89 7.23 -27.38
CA THR A 95 -0.28 8.04 -27.08
C THR A 95 0.20 9.44 -26.73
N TYR A 96 -0.40 10.46 -27.34
CA TYR A 96 -0.13 11.88 -27.04
C TYR A 96 -0.42 12.26 -25.57
N THR A 97 -1.03 11.36 -24.80
CA THR A 97 -1.26 11.54 -23.36
C THR A 97 -0.21 10.73 -22.61
N PRO A 98 0.64 11.36 -21.78
CA PRO A 98 1.58 10.62 -20.94
C PRO A 98 0.83 9.68 -20.00
N ALA A 99 1.32 8.45 -19.86
CA ALA A 99 0.77 7.49 -18.91
C ALA A 99 0.76 8.11 -17.50
N PRO A 100 -0.29 7.88 -16.69
CA PRO A 100 -0.37 8.43 -15.35
C PRO A 100 0.81 7.93 -14.50
N ILE A 101 1.47 8.87 -13.82
CA ILE A 101 2.57 8.57 -12.90
C ILE A 101 2.03 7.71 -11.75
N PHE A 102 2.71 6.60 -11.47
CA PHE A 102 2.38 5.73 -10.35
C PHE A 102 2.76 6.41 -9.04
N LYS A 103 1.80 6.56 -8.13
CA LYS A 103 1.96 7.38 -6.92
C LYS A 103 2.58 6.59 -5.78
N VAL A 104 3.40 7.26 -4.98
CA VAL A 104 4.05 6.66 -3.81
C VAL A 104 3.86 7.58 -2.61
N GLY A 105 3.03 7.17 -1.67
CA GLY A 105 2.97 7.76 -0.33
C GLY A 105 3.98 7.09 0.57
N LEU A 106 4.74 7.86 1.35
CA LEU A 106 5.62 7.29 2.38
C LEU A 106 4.80 7.05 3.64
N LEU A 107 4.83 5.82 4.17
CA LEU A 107 4.09 5.42 5.37
C LEU A 107 5.08 4.97 6.44
N LEU A 108 5.17 5.73 7.53
CA LEU A 108 5.96 5.38 8.70
C LEU A 108 5.17 4.37 9.54
N ALA A 109 5.55 3.11 9.46
CA ALA A 109 4.88 1.96 10.06
C ALA A 109 5.84 1.13 10.93
N PRO A 110 6.25 1.65 12.10
CA PRO A 110 7.15 0.95 13.02
C PRO A 110 6.45 -0.26 13.65
N SER A 111 7.22 -1.33 13.91
CA SER A 111 6.70 -2.54 14.56
C SER A 111 6.50 -2.39 16.07
N LYS A 112 6.93 -1.30 16.68
CA LYS A 112 6.71 -0.96 18.10
C LYS A 112 6.25 0.48 18.24
N PRO A 113 5.48 0.82 19.29
CA PRO A 113 5.10 2.19 19.56
C PRO A 113 6.32 3.13 19.58
N VAL A 114 6.22 4.27 18.91
CA VAL A 114 7.28 5.27 18.84
C VAL A 114 6.70 6.67 18.84
N THR A 115 7.37 7.59 19.52
CA THR A 115 7.03 9.01 19.47
C THR A 115 7.88 9.70 18.41
N LEU A 116 7.23 10.40 17.49
CA LEU A 116 7.90 11.15 16.42
C LEU A 116 7.42 12.59 16.41
N ARG A 117 8.32 13.51 16.04
CA ARG A 117 7.97 14.90 15.69
C ARG A 117 7.83 15.00 14.19
N GLU A 118 6.70 15.53 13.73
CA GLU A 118 6.41 15.71 12.30
C GLU A 118 7.49 16.51 11.58
N GLU A 119 7.94 17.61 12.19
CA GLU A 119 9.02 18.47 11.70
C GLU A 119 10.32 17.68 11.44
N ASN A 120 10.70 16.78 12.35
CA ASN A 120 11.94 15.99 12.22
C ASN A 120 11.86 15.00 11.07
N VAL A 121 10.70 14.33 10.93
CA VAL A 121 10.49 13.37 9.84
C VAL A 121 10.51 14.10 8.50
N THR A 122 9.80 15.22 8.41
CA THR A 122 9.74 16.05 7.20
C THR A 122 11.13 16.53 6.79
N ARG A 123 11.87 17.20 7.70
CA ARG A 123 13.23 17.67 7.42
C ARG A 123 14.17 16.53 7.01
N TYR A 124 14.03 15.36 7.64
CA TYR A 124 14.87 14.22 7.28
C TYR A 124 14.60 13.78 5.84
N LEU A 125 13.34 13.57 5.47
CA LEU A 125 12.95 13.15 4.12
C LEU A 125 13.32 14.21 3.06
N GLU A 126 13.19 15.50 3.38
CA GLU A 126 13.66 16.62 2.54
C GLU A 126 15.18 16.59 2.36
N SER A 127 15.94 16.38 3.44
CA SER A 127 17.41 16.31 3.37
C SER A 127 17.93 15.16 2.50
N LYS A 128 17.09 14.12 2.32
CA LYS A 128 17.35 12.97 1.45
C LYS A 128 16.72 13.12 0.06
N ASN A 129 16.12 14.28 -0.25
CA ASN A 129 15.40 14.57 -1.48
C ASN A 129 14.22 13.62 -1.79
N LEU A 130 13.77 12.81 -0.83
CA LEU A 130 12.74 11.79 -1.06
C LEU A 130 11.35 12.38 -1.35
N LEU A 131 11.08 13.60 -0.89
CA LEU A 131 9.80 14.29 -1.12
C LEU A 131 9.71 15.04 -2.46
N SER A 132 10.83 15.15 -3.18
CA SER A 132 10.92 15.94 -4.41
C SER A 132 10.56 15.17 -5.68
N PHE A 133 10.47 13.83 -5.60
CA PHE A 133 10.19 12.98 -6.74
C PHE A 133 8.76 13.18 -7.28
N ALA A 134 8.60 13.16 -8.60
CA ALA A 134 7.30 13.32 -9.26
C ALA A 134 6.29 12.22 -8.91
N ALA A 135 6.77 11.04 -8.52
CA ALA A 135 5.96 9.93 -8.05
C ALA A 135 5.34 10.16 -6.66
N VAL A 136 5.87 11.08 -5.86
CA VAL A 136 5.38 11.29 -4.50
C VAL A 136 3.89 11.63 -4.54
N LEU A 137 3.11 10.87 -3.76
CA LEU A 137 1.69 11.12 -3.59
C LEU A 137 1.52 12.52 -2.99
N LYS A 138 0.65 13.33 -3.60
CA LYS A 138 0.32 14.65 -3.10
C LYS A 138 -1.15 14.70 -2.72
N LEU A 139 -1.44 15.21 -1.54
CA LEU A 139 -2.79 15.57 -1.10
C LEU A 139 -2.81 17.08 -0.88
N ASP A 140 -3.85 17.75 -1.39
CA ASP A 140 -3.97 19.22 -1.34
C ASP A 140 -2.72 19.95 -1.87
N GLY A 141 -2.06 19.36 -2.87
CA GLY A 141 -0.83 19.88 -3.47
C GLY A 141 0.46 19.64 -2.67
N LYS A 142 0.38 19.12 -1.44
CA LYS A 142 1.53 18.85 -0.55
C LYS A 142 1.96 17.38 -0.60
N PRO A 143 3.26 17.07 -0.48
CA PRO A 143 3.75 15.70 -0.32
C PRO A 143 3.06 14.98 0.85
N PHE A 144 2.61 13.75 0.62
CA PHE A 144 1.95 12.95 1.63
C PHE A 144 2.93 12.18 2.50
N ILE A 145 2.71 12.19 3.82
CA ILE A 145 3.36 11.29 4.78
C ILE A 145 2.27 10.65 5.66
N GLY A 146 2.18 9.32 5.60
CA GLY A 146 1.33 8.54 6.47
C GLY A 146 2.08 8.09 7.72
N PHE A 147 1.36 7.94 8.83
CA PHE A 147 1.86 7.38 10.07
C PHE A 147 0.88 6.29 10.53
N SER A 148 1.39 5.10 10.85
CA SER A 148 0.54 4.05 11.42
C SER A 148 0.09 4.41 12.84
N GLU A 149 -0.90 3.69 13.33
CA GLU A 149 -1.48 3.79 14.68
C GLU A 149 -0.45 3.59 15.81
N LYS A 150 0.73 3.06 15.51
CA LYS A 150 1.84 2.90 16.46
C LYS A 150 2.66 4.17 16.66
N VAL A 151 2.43 5.20 15.86
CA VAL A 151 3.14 6.46 15.98
C VAL A 151 2.36 7.41 16.88
N VAL A 152 2.98 7.85 17.96
CA VAL A 152 2.53 9.04 18.69
C VAL A 152 3.13 10.26 17.99
N LEU A 153 2.36 10.88 17.11
CA LEU A 153 2.82 12.01 16.29
C LEU A 153 2.63 13.34 17.03
N MET A 154 3.74 14.02 17.31
CA MET A 154 3.73 15.41 17.73
C MET A 154 3.59 16.29 16.48
N PRO A 155 2.44 16.99 16.30
CA PRO A 155 2.13 17.70 15.06
C PRO A 155 3.02 18.93 14.88
N ASP A 156 3.26 19.28 13.62
CA ASP A 156 3.89 20.54 13.22
C ASP A 156 2.87 21.42 12.48
N PRO A 157 2.41 22.55 13.07
CA PRO A 157 1.43 23.43 12.44
C PRO A 157 1.93 24.08 11.14
N TYR A 158 3.24 24.07 10.88
CA TYR A 158 3.86 24.69 9.70
C TYR A 158 4.36 23.67 8.67
N SER A 159 3.93 22.41 8.79
CA SER A 159 4.37 21.33 7.92
C SER A 159 4.16 21.64 6.43
N THR A 160 5.25 21.46 5.67
CA THR A 160 5.27 21.48 4.20
C THR A 160 4.59 20.24 3.61
N CYS A 161 4.34 19.22 4.44
CA CYS A 161 3.71 17.96 4.07
C CYS A 161 2.24 17.91 4.46
N SER A 162 1.51 17.03 3.80
CA SER A 162 0.18 16.59 4.20
C SER A 162 0.30 15.30 5.00
N CYS A 163 0.35 15.43 6.32
CA CYS A 163 0.52 14.31 7.23
C CYS A 163 -0.82 13.70 7.64
N ARG A 164 -0.90 12.36 7.70
CA ARG A 164 -2.09 11.63 8.20
C ARG A 164 -1.67 10.54 9.17
N LEU A 165 -2.20 10.60 10.39
CA LEU A 165 -2.09 9.54 11.38
C LEU A 165 -3.29 8.58 11.24
N PHE A 166 -3.02 7.29 11.06
CA PHE A 166 -4.06 6.27 11.03
C PHE A 166 -4.68 6.09 12.42
N GLY A 167 -6.00 5.96 12.46
CA GLY A 167 -6.80 5.96 13.68
C GLY A 167 -7.20 7.35 14.19
N ARG A 168 -6.62 8.44 13.63
CA ARG A 168 -6.98 9.82 13.97
C ARG A 168 -7.49 10.60 12.76
N ASP A 169 -6.65 10.71 11.73
CA ASP A 169 -6.92 11.53 10.55
C ASP A 169 -7.52 10.67 9.42
N TRP A 170 -6.93 9.49 9.22
CA TRP A 170 -7.50 8.41 8.39
C TRP A 170 -7.97 7.27 9.30
N PRO A 171 -8.95 6.45 8.87
CA PRO A 171 -9.40 5.34 9.69
C PRO A 171 -8.25 4.37 9.96
N ALA A 172 -8.21 3.83 11.19
CA ALA A 172 -7.26 2.78 11.54
C ALA A 172 -7.44 1.58 10.61
N MET A 173 -6.35 0.89 10.34
CA MET A 173 -6.40 -0.34 9.59
C MET A 173 -7.20 -1.39 10.39
N PRO A 174 -8.23 -2.02 9.81
CA PRO A 174 -9.07 -2.98 10.54
C PRO A 174 -8.25 -4.18 11.03
N SER A 175 -8.40 -4.55 12.31
CA SER A 175 -7.69 -5.68 12.92
C SER A 175 -8.62 -6.88 13.10
N GLY A 176 -8.11 -8.11 13.02
CA GLY A 176 -8.90 -9.30 13.35
C GLY A 176 -10.21 -9.48 12.57
N GLN A 177 -11.27 -9.90 13.27
CA GLN A 177 -12.62 -10.11 12.72
C GLN A 177 -13.46 -8.82 12.60
N ASP A 178 -12.85 -7.63 12.70
CA ASP A 178 -13.57 -6.38 12.48
C ASP A 178 -14.28 -6.43 11.12
N GLY A 179 -15.60 -6.20 11.12
CA GLY A 179 -16.50 -6.33 9.96
C GLY A 179 -16.30 -5.27 8.86
N GLY A 180 -15.10 -4.69 8.78
CA GLY A 180 -14.75 -3.61 7.89
C GLY A 180 -15.24 -2.24 8.38
N GLN A 181 -14.87 -1.19 7.63
CA GLN A 181 -15.38 0.16 7.84
C GLN A 181 -16.78 0.28 7.27
N SER A 182 -17.76 0.53 8.13
CA SER A 182 -19.19 0.66 7.77
C SER A 182 -19.56 2.04 7.24
N ALA A 183 -18.71 3.05 7.46
CA ALA A 183 -18.90 4.41 7.00
C ALA A 183 -17.56 5.07 6.64
N LEU A 184 -17.62 6.01 5.70
CA LEU A 184 -16.45 6.77 5.26
C LEU A 184 -16.20 7.98 6.16
N GLY A 185 -14.93 8.22 6.48
CA GLY A 185 -14.49 9.47 7.10
C GLY A 185 -14.51 10.65 6.12
N LYS A 186 -14.06 11.83 6.60
CA LYS A 186 -14.06 13.09 5.82
C LYS A 186 -13.40 12.99 4.44
N GLU A 187 -12.31 12.23 4.34
CA GLU A 187 -11.55 12.07 3.09
C GLU A 187 -12.01 10.89 2.24
N GLY A 188 -13.03 10.14 2.67
CA GLY A 188 -13.56 9.02 1.87
C GLY A 188 -12.62 7.82 1.78
N VAL A 189 -11.77 7.61 2.78
CA VAL A 189 -10.81 6.49 2.80
C VAL A 189 -11.50 5.21 3.24
N GLN A 190 -11.29 4.13 2.49
CA GLN A 190 -11.74 2.77 2.83
C GLN A 190 -10.57 1.79 2.75
N TRP A 191 -10.45 0.94 3.77
CA TRP A 191 -9.51 -0.18 3.75
C TRP A 191 -10.14 -1.45 3.18
N VAL A 192 -9.34 -2.20 2.42
CA VAL A 192 -9.71 -3.50 1.86
C VAL A 192 -8.61 -4.50 2.18
N ARG A 193 -8.97 -5.62 2.79
CA ARG A 193 -8.02 -6.69 3.13
C ARG A 193 -7.99 -7.73 2.02
N VAL A 194 -6.80 -8.17 1.65
CA VAL A 194 -6.62 -9.29 0.72
C VAL A 194 -6.94 -10.62 1.42
N ALA A 195 -6.63 -10.73 2.71
CA ALA A 195 -6.88 -11.92 3.53
C ALA A 195 -7.25 -11.55 4.97
N GLU A 196 -8.05 -12.39 5.64
CA GLU A 196 -8.46 -12.20 7.04
C GLU A 196 -7.50 -12.91 8.00
N HIS A 197 -6.80 -12.16 8.85
CA HIS A 197 -5.97 -12.74 9.91
C HIS A 197 -6.64 -12.59 11.26
N GLY A 198 -6.57 -13.63 12.08
CA GLY A 198 -6.93 -13.53 13.48
C GLY A 198 -5.93 -12.67 14.26
N GLY A 199 -6.25 -11.39 14.44
CA GLY A 199 -5.93 -10.68 15.68
C GLY A 199 -4.80 -9.64 15.72
N SER A 200 -4.04 -9.36 14.66
CA SER A 200 -3.04 -8.27 14.69
C SER A 200 -3.15 -7.31 13.50
N SER A 201 -2.67 -6.07 13.69
CA SER A 201 -2.58 -5.06 12.64
C SER A 201 -1.64 -5.55 11.53
N PRO A 202 -1.92 -5.30 10.24
CA PRO A 202 -1.02 -5.70 9.16
C PRO A 202 0.40 -5.11 9.20
N VAL A 203 0.64 -4.07 10.01
CA VAL A 203 2.00 -3.54 10.28
C VAL A 203 2.66 -4.19 11.51
N ASP A 204 1.94 -5.11 12.17
CA ASP A 204 2.28 -5.72 13.45
C ASP A 204 2.35 -7.24 13.32
N TRP A 205 3.57 -7.77 13.40
CA TRP A 205 3.70 -9.21 13.58
C TRP A 205 4.87 -9.64 14.46
N ASP A 206 4.58 -10.63 15.33
CA ASP A 206 5.51 -11.36 16.19
C ASP A 206 5.49 -12.83 15.76
N GLU A 207 6.64 -13.34 15.31
CA GLU A 207 6.83 -14.67 14.73
C GLU A 207 6.38 -15.82 15.63
N LYS A 208 6.28 -15.59 16.94
CA LYS A 208 6.09 -16.67 17.92
C LYS A 208 4.63 -17.06 18.17
N THR A 209 3.65 -16.26 17.75
CA THR A 209 2.29 -16.38 18.30
C THR A 209 1.18 -16.57 17.27
N THR A 210 1.44 -16.41 15.97
CA THR A 210 0.36 -16.46 14.97
C THR A 210 0.50 -17.67 14.07
N GLN A 211 -0.39 -18.64 14.26
CA GLN A 211 -0.61 -19.71 13.29
C GLN A 211 -1.22 -19.10 12.03
N TRP A 212 -0.69 -19.40 10.84
CA TRP A 212 -1.29 -19.03 9.55
C TRP A 212 -2.62 -19.79 9.36
N PRO A 213 -3.80 -19.15 9.45
CA PRO A 213 -5.06 -19.86 9.28
C PRO A 213 -5.77 -19.25 8.07
N LEU A 214 -5.41 -19.60 6.84
CA LEU A 214 -5.96 -18.88 5.69
C LEU A 214 -6.54 -19.81 4.65
N SER A 215 -7.78 -20.25 4.91
CA SER A 215 -8.69 -20.43 3.80
C SER A 215 -8.92 -19.07 3.15
N ARG A 216 -8.19 -18.78 2.06
CA ARG A 216 -8.36 -17.54 1.28
C ARG A 216 -9.68 -17.52 0.49
N ARG A 217 -10.47 -18.60 0.55
CA ARG A 217 -11.80 -18.78 -0.09
C ARG A 217 -11.86 -18.20 -1.51
N ARG A 218 -10.82 -18.44 -2.32
CA ARG A 218 -10.67 -17.90 -3.69
C ARG A 218 -10.90 -16.38 -3.79
N GLY A 219 -10.50 -15.63 -2.76
CA GLY A 219 -10.59 -14.17 -2.71
C GLY A 219 -11.99 -13.61 -2.47
N ASN A 220 -12.96 -14.43 -2.03
CA ASN A 220 -14.33 -13.95 -1.80
C ASN A 220 -14.42 -12.79 -0.80
N ALA A 221 -13.67 -12.85 0.31
CA ALA A 221 -13.62 -11.77 1.30
C ALA A 221 -12.99 -10.50 0.73
N PHE A 222 -11.93 -10.64 -0.08
CA PHE A 222 -11.30 -9.52 -0.77
C PHE A 222 -12.26 -8.86 -1.77
N ALA A 223 -12.95 -9.67 -2.58
CA ALA A 223 -13.97 -9.22 -3.51
C ALA A 223 -15.10 -8.46 -2.79
N GLU A 224 -15.56 -8.95 -1.64
CA GLU A 224 -16.61 -8.29 -0.88
C GLU A 224 -16.15 -6.97 -0.27
N GLY A 225 -14.93 -6.90 0.26
CA GLY A 225 -14.34 -5.65 0.74
C GLY A 225 -14.23 -4.60 -0.36
N LEU A 226 -13.85 -5.00 -1.58
CA LEU A 226 -13.86 -4.12 -2.76
C LEU A 226 -15.28 -3.66 -3.08
N ARG A 227 -16.26 -4.56 -3.19
CA ARG A 227 -17.66 -4.20 -3.48
C ARG A 227 -18.21 -3.21 -2.46
N GLN A 228 -17.92 -3.41 -1.18
CA GLN A 228 -18.32 -2.49 -0.13
C GLN A 228 -17.67 -1.12 -0.31
N ALA A 229 -16.38 -1.06 -0.63
CA ALA A 229 -15.68 0.21 -0.90
C ALA A 229 -16.31 0.97 -2.08
N PHE A 230 -16.64 0.27 -3.17
CA PHE A 230 -17.30 0.87 -4.32
C PHE A 230 -18.75 1.29 -3.99
N ALA A 231 -19.49 0.48 -3.24
CA ALA A 231 -20.86 0.80 -2.81
C ALA A 231 -20.92 2.05 -1.91
N LEU A 232 -19.89 2.24 -1.07
CA LEU A 232 -19.72 3.45 -0.25
C LEU A 232 -19.21 4.66 -1.06
N GLN A 233 -18.84 4.47 -2.33
CA GLN A 233 -18.21 5.50 -3.17
C GLN A 233 -16.93 6.08 -2.52
N ALA A 234 -16.10 5.20 -1.95
CA ALA A 234 -14.81 5.58 -1.38
C ALA A 234 -13.98 6.42 -2.36
N ARG A 235 -13.37 7.50 -1.89
CA ARG A 235 -12.48 8.35 -2.71
C ARG A 235 -11.07 7.77 -2.77
N ILE A 236 -10.66 7.07 -1.73
CA ILE A 236 -9.36 6.41 -1.62
C ILE A 236 -9.62 5.00 -1.11
N ILE A 237 -9.15 4.01 -1.85
CA ILE A 237 -9.23 2.59 -1.46
C ILE A 237 -7.81 2.11 -1.20
N ILE A 238 -7.55 1.63 0.01
CA ILE A 238 -6.23 1.13 0.42
C ILE A 238 -6.32 -0.38 0.60
N VAL A 239 -5.62 -1.11 -0.26
CA VAL A 239 -5.52 -2.57 -0.23
C VAL A 239 -4.34 -2.98 0.67
N SER A 240 -4.63 -3.74 1.73
CA SER A 240 -3.63 -4.34 2.61
C SER A 240 -3.54 -5.84 2.28
N SER A 241 -2.52 -6.28 1.55
CA SER A 241 -1.35 -5.54 1.01
C SER A 241 -0.84 -6.19 -0.28
N TRP A 242 0.13 -5.56 -0.96
CA TRP A 242 0.79 -6.17 -2.11
C TRP A 242 1.59 -7.42 -1.71
N ASN A 243 2.46 -7.31 -0.72
CA ASN A 243 3.54 -8.28 -0.48
C ASN A 243 3.85 -8.58 0.99
N ASN A 244 2.91 -8.35 1.92
CA ASN A 244 3.15 -8.69 3.32
C ASN A 244 2.96 -10.20 3.55
N TYR A 245 4.03 -10.96 3.31
CA TYR A 245 4.09 -12.38 3.61
C TYR A 245 4.13 -12.67 5.10
N SER A 246 4.74 -11.81 5.91
CA SER A 246 4.87 -12.04 7.35
C SER A 246 3.53 -12.27 8.04
N ASN A 247 2.48 -11.54 7.65
CA ASN A 247 1.14 -11.77 8.19
C ASN A 247 0.23 -12.57 7.26
N GLY A 248 0.58 -12.77 5.99
CA GLY A 248 -0.24 -13.51 5.02
C GLY A 248 -1.21 -12.63 4.21
N SER A 249 -1.11 -11.30 4.28
CA SER A 249 -2.00 -10.35 3.58
C SER A 249 -1.52 -9.97 2.17
N PHE A 250 -0.59 -10.74 1.58
CA PHE A 250 -0.06 -10.49 0.24
C PHE A 250 -1.08 -10.80 -0.87
N MET A 251 -1.05 -10.04 -1.97
CA MET A 251 -1.77 -10.33 -3.22
C MET A 251 -0.87 -10.57 -4.43
N GLU A 252 0.42 -10.27 -4.31
CA GLU A 252 1.35 -10.46 -5.42
C GLU A 252 1.35 -11.93 -5.88
N PRO A 253 1.75 -12.20 -7.15
CA PRO A 253 1.87 -13.57 -7.63
C PRO A 253 2.74 -14.43 -6.71
N ASN A 254 2.20 -15.56 -6.24
CA ASN A 254 2.82 -16.38 -5.20
C ASN A 254 2.51 -17.88 -5.37
N THR A 255 3.15 -18.75 -4.58
CA THR A 255 2.95 -20.21 -4.69
C THR A 255 1.66 -20.74 -4.07
N LEU A 256 0.99 -19.98 -3.19
CA LEU A 256 -0.22 -20.41 -2.48
C LEU A 256 -1.47 -20.32 -3.36
N ASP A 257 -1.68 -19.18 -4.01
CA ASP A 257 -2.86 -18.92 -4.84
C ASP A 257 -2.53 -18.29 -6.20
N HIS A 258 -1.26 -18.39 -6.63
CA HIS A 258 -0.80 -17.88 -7.92
C HIS A 258 -1.14 -16.40 -8.09
N ASP A 259 -1.89 -16.04 -9.15
CA ASP A 259 -2.32 -14.69 -9.47
C ASP A 259 -3.80 -14.45 -9.14
N GLU A 260 -4.42 -15.30 -8.30
CA GLU A 260 -5.86 -15.29 -8.05
C GLU A 260 -6.35 -13.94 -7.50
N MET A 261 -5.61 -13.32 -6.58
CA MET A 261 -6.00 -12.02 -6.02
C MET A 261 -5.95 -10.90 -7.07
N SER A 262 -5.00 -10.96 -8.01
CA SER A 262 -4.93 -10.05 -9.15
C SER A 262 -6.14 -10.23 -10.09
N LYS A 263 -6.57 -11.48 -10.32
CA LYS A 263 -7.78 -11.77 -11.11
C LYS A 263 -9.05 -11.24 -10.43
N VAL A 264 -9.17 -11.41 -9.12
CA VAL A 264 -10.29 -10.86 -8.33
C VAL A 264 -10.35 -9.35 -8.46
N MET A 265 -9.23 -8.66 -8.25
CA MET A 265 -9.15 -7.20 -8.38
C MET A 265 -9.60 -6.73 -9.77
N ARG A 266 -9.00 -7.28 -10.84
CA ARG A 266 -9.36 -6.91 -12.23
C ARG A 266 -10.84 -7.16 -12.55
N ASN A 267 -11.40 -8.28 -12.07
CA ASN A 267 -12.82 -8.58 -12.30
C ASN A 267 -13.73 -7.54 -11.62
N ILE A 268 -13.43 -7.15 -10.39
CA ILE A 268 -14.21 -6.11 -9.70
C ILE A 268 -14.03 -4.75 -10.39
N LEU A 269 -12.81 -4.35 -10.76
CA LEU A 269 -12.58 -3.10 -11.49
C LEU A 269 -13.38 -3.05 -12.80
N ASN A 270 -13.32 -4.12 -13.60
CA ASN A 270 -14.09 -4.22 -14.85
C ASN A 270 -15.61 -4.11 -14.62
N GLN A 271 -16.14 -4.70 -13.55
CA GLN A 271 -17.57 -4.59 -13.18
C GLN A 271 -17.98 -3.15 -12.83
N HIS A 272 -17.02 -2.32 -12.43
CA HIS A 272 -17.21 -0.91 -12.10
C HIS A 272 -16.72 0.04 -13.21
N GLY A 273 -16.31 -0.48 -14.37
CA GLY A 273 -15.87 0.30 -15.53
C GLY A 273 -14.50 0.98 -15.34
N LEU A 274 -13.62 0.37 -14.54
CA LEU A 274 -12.26 0.83 -14.24
C LEU A 274 -11.19 -0.10 -14.82
#